data_AF-A0A258CZ53-F1
#
_entry.id   AF-A0A258CZ53-F1
#
_cell.length_a   1.000
_cell.length_b   1.000
_cell.length_c   1.000
_cell.angle_alpha   90.00
_cell.angle_beta   90.00
_cell.angle_gamma   90.00
#
_symmetry.space_group_name_H-M   'P 1'
#
loop_
_entity.id
_entity.type
_entity.pdbx_description
1 polymer ?
#
loop_
_entity_poly.entity_id
_entity_poly.type
_entity_poly.pdbx_seq_one_letter_code
_entity_poly.pdbx_strand_id
1 'polypeptide(L)'
;MKTNIPTTSLEDIALEATIRPVTDDLDGIARRLPLSSDRDTAYAAFAGERFLISATAGRALGFAEETERFLALAETSPKPQVAACLDMLTALTLLNSASVIALAIMPPRTGEDVLARAFIADSVDCKLRLTGDPAMVEAAALAFEIGPLPITIGERQRRTFMLASAVPSSVKNARQGEPAMVALEQGLSLTAFMRDLPQVAALVERAALQLDDAERHAREIADGDIGPEALERLERARHGAALLATVDLARACLYADLVDDGAATKDRAMALASRLHEPRLRSIVAFATMTGAIIGELGRTARTISAAVRGR
;
A
#
# COMPACT_ATOMS: atom_id res chain seq x y z
N MET A 1 -24.91 -32.34 -1.31
CA MET A 1 -24.29 -31.99 -2.59
C MET A 1 -24.61 -30.52 -2.86
N LYS A 2 -23.68 -29.59 -2.59
CA LYS A 2 -23.87 -28.18 -2.98
C LYS A 2 -23.55 -28.10 -4.47
N THR A 3 -24.56 -27.87 -5.29
CA THR A 3 -24.36 -27.48 -6.68
C THR A 3 -23.60 -26.15 -6.68
N ASN A 4 -22.32 -26.17 -7.07
CA ASN A 4 -21.57 -24.96 -7.38
C ASN A 4 -22.21 -24.35 -8.63
N ILE A 5 -23.16 -23.44 -8.42
CA ILE A 5 -23.62 -22.55 -9.48
C ILE A 5 -22.41 -21.67 -9.82
N PRO A 6 -21.96 -21.62 -11.09
CA PRO A 6 -20.87 -20.73 -11.47
C PRO A 6 -21.29 -19.28 -11.15
N THR A 7 -20.43 -18.54 -10.45
CA THR A 7 -20.66 -17.12 -10.17
C THR A 7 -20.58 -16.36 -11.49
N THR A 8 -21.73 -15.98 -12.04
CA THR A 8 -21.83 -15.31 -13.34
C THR A 8 -22.05 -13.82 -13.23
N SER A 9 -22.44 -13.35 -12.05
CA SER A 9 -22.78 -11.96 -11.73
C SER A 9 -22.38 -11.62 -10.29
N LEU A 10 -22.49 -10.34 -9.92
CA LEU A 10 -22.24 -9.87 -8.56
C LEU A 10 -23.31 -10.39 -7.56
N GLU A 11 -24.51 -10.76 -8.02
CA GLU A 11 -25.59 -11.33 -7.17
C GLU A 11 -25.29 -12.75 -6.72
N ASP A 12 -24.51 -13.47 -7.53
CA ASP A 12 -24.13 -14.85 -7.25
C ASP A 12 -23.03 -14.95 -6.18
N ILE A 13 -22.46 -13.82 -5.74
CA ILE A 13 -21.41 -13.81 -4.71
C ILE A 13 -22.04 -14.10 -3.35
N ALA A 14 -21.72 -15.26 -2.79
CA ALA A 14 -22.11 -15.63 -1.44
C ALA A 14 -21.27 -14.88 -0.40
N LEU A 15 -21.76 -13.71 0.01
CA LEU A 15 -21.08 -12.87 1.00
C LEU A 15 -20.97 -13.58 2.37
N GLU A 16 -19.76 -13.56 2.94
CA GLU A 16 -19.49 -14.06 4.29
C GLU A 16 -20.14 -13.12 5.32
N ALA A 17 -21.01 -13.66 6.17
CA ALA A 17 -21.70 -12.89 7.20
C ALA A 17 -20.77 -12.40 8.33
N THR A 18 -19.61 -13.05 8.51
CA THR A 18 -18.63 -12.65 9.53
C THR A 18 -17.81 -11.47 9.02
N ILE A 19 -17.97 -10.31 9.68
CA ILE A 19 -17.13 -9.14 9.42
C ILE A 19 -15.79 -9.33 10.14
N ARG A 20 -14.70 -9.22 9.39
CA ARG A 20 -13.32 -9.40 9.88
C ARG A 20 -12.55 -8.10 9.77
N PRO A 21 -11.58 -7.84 10.66
CA PRO A 21 -10.73 -6.67 10.54
C PRO A 21 -9.91 -6.75 9.24
N VAL A 22 -9.83 -5.63 8.53
CA VAL A 22 -8.99 -5.47 7.34
C VAL A 22 -7.89 -4.48 7.69
N THR A 23 -6.65 -4.81 7.35
CA THR A 23 -5.48 -3.96 7.58
C THR A 23 -4.70 -3.87 6.28
N ASP A 24 -4.44 -2.66 5.82
CA ASP A 24 -3.60 -2.41 4.65
C ASP A 24 -2.11 -2.60 4.97
N ASP A 25 -1.31 -2.87 3.95
CA ASP A 25 0.11 -3.19 4.12
C ASP A 25 0.96 -2.02 4.66
N LEU A 26 0.55 -0.76 4.47
CA LEU A 26 1.26 0.39 5.04
C LEU A 26 1.02 0.48 6.55
N ASP A 27 -0.19 0.23 7.02
CA ASP A 27 -0.47 0.09 8.46
C ASP A 27 0.29 -1.11 9.07
N GLY A 28 0.31 -2.23 8.34
CA GLY A 28 1.06 -3.42 8.73
C GLY A 28 2.55 -3.15 8.91
N ILE A 29 3.17 -2.40 8.00
CA ILE A 29 4.57 -1.96 8.12
C ILE A 29 4.74 -1.08 9.35
N ALA A 30 3.93 -0.03 9.53
CA ALA A 30 4.09 0.90 10.64
C ALA A 30 4.02 0.21 12.01
N ARG A 31 3.18 -0.83 12.13
CA ARG A 31 3.05 -1.65 13.34
C ARG A 31 4.27 -2.53 13.64
N ARG A 32 5.23 -2.66 12.72
CA ARG A 32 6.50 -3.35 12.98
C ARG A 32 7.49 -2.51 13.80
N LEU A 33 7.21 -1.22 14.04
CA LEU A 33 8.03 -0.41 14.94
C LEU A 33 8.06 -1.08 16.33
N PRO A 34 9.23 -1.47 16.85
CA PRO A 34 9.30 -2.15 18.14
C PRO A 34 8.83 -1.27 19.29
N LEU A 35 8.17 -1.88 20.27
CA LEU A 35 7.88 -1.23 21.55
C LEU A 35 9.20 -1.09 22.32
N SER A 36 9.76 0.12 22.33
CA SER A 36 10.97 0.49 23.07
C SER A 36 10.72 1.78 23.84
N SER A 37 11.30 1.90 25.04
CA SER A 37 11.31 3.17 25.78
C SER A 37 12.20 4.22 25.12
N ASP A 38 13.13 3.79 24.27
CA ASP A 38 14.00 4.64 23.47
C ASP A 38 13.60 4.59 21.99
N ARG A 39 13.24 5.76 21.44
CA ARG A 39 12.82 5.92 20.04
C ARG A 39 13.95 5.68 19.06
N ASP A 40 15.18 6.06 19.40
CA ASP A 40 16.31 5.92 18.50
C ASP A 40 16.66 4.44 18.30
N THR A 41 16.64 3.67 19.38
CA THR A 41 16.73 2.20 19.32
C THR A 41 15.56 1.60 18.53
N ALA A 42 14.34 2.10 18.69
CA ALA A 42 13.18 1.61 17.92
C ALA A 42 13.35 1.85 16.42
N TYR A 43 13.78 3.04 16.01
CA TYR A 43 14.03 3.36 14.60
C TYR A 43 15.18 2.54 14.03
N ALA A 44 16.29 2.40 14.76
CA ALA A 44 17.42 1.59 14.32
C ALA A 44 17.03 0.12 14.14
N ALA A 45 16.20 -0.42 15.05
CA ALA A 45 15.66 -1.77 14.94
C ALA A 45 14.67 -1.89 13.77
N PHE A 46 13.78 -0.91 13.58
CA PHE A 46 12.86 -0.86 12.45
C PHE A 46 13.60 -0.83 11.10
N ALA A 47 14.69 -0.06 11.00
CA ALA A 47 15.57 -0.07 9.84
C ALA A 47 16.22 -1.43 9.58
N GLY A 48 16.36 -2.29 10.59
CA GLY A 48 16.90 -3.65 10.50
C GLY A 48 15.84 -4.74 10.29
N GLU A 49 14.55 -4.37 10.29
CA GLU A 49 13.43 -5.30 10.26
C GLU A 49 13.39 -6.11 8.96
N ARG A 50 12.98 -7.38 9.06
CA ARG A 50 12.76 -8.27 7.91
C ARG A 50 11.29 -8.29 7.55
N PHE A 51 10.92 -7.43 6.60
CA PHE A 51 9.56 -7.39 6.10
C PHE A 51 9.24 -8.59 5.18
N LEU A 52 7.98 -9.01 5.16
CA LEU A 52 7.50 -10.13 4.34
C LEU A 52 7.17 -9.66 2.91
N ILE A 53 8.19 -9.34 2.12
CA ILE A 53 8.06 -8.78 0.76
C ILE A 53 7.30 -9.75 -0.15
N SER A 54 7.64 -11.03 -0.18
CA SER A 54 6.93 -12.03 -1.01
C SER A 54 5.44 -12.17 -0.66
N ALA A 55 5.08 -12.09 0.63
CA ALA A 55 3.68 -12.14 1.06
C ALA A 55 2.92 -10.88 0.61
N THR A 56 3.57 -9.72 0.67
CA THR A 56 3.02 -8.44 0.21
C THR A 56 2.83 -8.43 -1.31
N ALA A 57 3.77 -8.99 -2.07
CA ALA A 57 3.64 -9.17 -3.50
C ALA A 57 2.50 -10.13 -3.87
N GLY A 58 2.36 -11.25 -3.15
CA GLY A 58 1.21 -12.16 -3.30
C GLY A 58 -0.13 -11.46 -3.03
N ARG A 59 -0.22 -10.63 -1.98
CA ARG A 59 -1.41 -9.80 -1.72
C ARG A 59 -1.68 -8.80 -2.83
N ALA A 60 -0.67 -8.08 -3.30
CA ALA A 60 -0.82 -7.15 -4.42
C ALA A 60 -1.44 -7.86 -5.64
N LEU A 61 -0.95 -9.05 -5.99
CA LEU A 61 -1.50 -9.84 -7.10
C LEU A 61 -2.93 -10.31 -6.83
N GLY A 62 -3.19 -10.88 -5.65
CA GLY A 62 -4.53 -11.33 -5.29
C GLY A 62 -5.58 -10.22 -5.30
N PHE A 63 -5.24 -9.01 -4.82
CA PHE A 63 -6.14 -7.87 -4.92
C PHE A 63 -6.37 -7.40 -6.36
N ALA A 64 -5.36 -7.49 -7.23
CA ALA A 64 -5.51 -7.19 -8.65
C ALA A 64 -6.42 -8.20 -9.35
N GLU A 65 -6.24 -9.50 -9.07
CA GLU A 65 -7.10 -10.57 -9.60
C GLU A 65 -8.56 -10.40 -9.14
N GLU A 66 -8.79 -10.09 -7.87
CA GLU A 66 -10.15 -9.83 -7.35
C GLU A 66 -10.77 -8.55 -7.92
N THR A 67 -9.95 -7.54 -8.26
CA THR A 67 -10.39 -6.34 -8.98
C THR A 67 -10.82 -6.69 -10.41
N GLU A 68 -10.03 -7.46 -11.14
CA GLU A 68 -10.36 -7.93 -12.49
C GLU A 68 -11.62 -8.82 -12.48
N ARG A 69 -11.72 -9.70 -11.48
CA ARG A 69 -12.92 -10.52 -11.23
C ARG A 69 -14.14 -9.67 -10.96
N PHE A 70 -14.04 -8.60 -10.16
CA PHE A 70 -15.15 -7.66 -9.95
C PHE A 70 -15.61 -7.05 -11.26
N LEU A 71 -14.68 -6.55 -12.08
CA LEU A 71 -15.00 -5.91 -13.35
C LEU A 71 -15.71 -6.89 -14.30
N ALA A 72 -15.22 -8.12 -14.42
CA ALA A 72 -15.84 -9.16 -15.23
C ALA A 72 -17.27 -9.50 -14.76
N LEU A 73 -17.51 -9.59 -13.44
CA LEU A 73 -18.84 -9.82 -12.89
C LEU A 73 -19.76 -8.60 -13.06
N ALA A 74 -19.20 -7.38 -13.04
CA ALA A 74 -19.97 -6.16 -13.22
C ALA A 74 -20.51 -6.02 -14.65
N GLU A 75 -19.84 -6.55 -15.66
CA GLU A 75 -20.28 -6.53 -17.07
C GLU A 75 -21.63 -7.25 -17.27
N THR A 76 -21.88 -8.30 -16.50
CA THR A 76 -23.10 -9.14 -16.58
C THR A 76 -24.13 -8.76 -15.52
N SER A 77 -23.81 -7.83 -14.62
CA SER A 77 -24.68 -7.46 -13.50
C SER A 77 -25.57 -6.25 -13.81
N PRO A 78 -26.79 -6.18 -13.25
CA PRO A 78 -27.62 -4.98 -13.33
C PRO A 78 -26.92 -3.74 -12.72
N LYS A 79 -27.06 -2.57 -13.35
CA LYS A 79 -26.45 -1.31 -12.87
C LYS A 79 -26.71 -0.98 -11.39
N PRO A 80 -27.92 -1.15 -10.84
CA PRO A 80 -28.16 -0.89 -9.41
C PRO A 80 -27.33 -1.79 -8.49
N GLN A 81 -27.08 -3.02 -8.92
CA GLN A 81 -26.24 -3.96 -8.19
C GLN A 81 -24.77 -3.58 -8.26
N VAL A 82 -24.27 -3.25 -9.45
CA VAL A 82 -22.90 -2.76 -9.60
C VAL A 82 -22.66 -1.57 -8.67
N ALA A 83 -23.61 -0.62 -8.67
CA ALA A 83 -23.58 0.55 -7.78
C ALA A 83 -23.49 0.18 -6.29
N ALA A 84 -24.26 -0.81 -5.84
CA ALA A 84 -24.27 -1.27 -4.45
C ALA A 84 -22.93 -1.89 -4.01
N CYS A 85 -22.12 -2.37 -4.95
CA CYS A 85 -20.85 -3.06 -4.68
C CYS A 85 -19.61 -2.19 -4.96
N LEU A 86 -19.76 -0.92 -5.36
CA LEU A 86 -18.60 -0.05 -5.71
C LEU A 86 -17.66 0.22 -4.53
N ASP A 87 -18.14 0.19 -3.29
CA ASP A 87 -17.28 0.27 -2.10
C ASP A 87 -16.32 -0.93 -2.02
N MET A 88 -16.74 -2.13 -2.46
CA MET A 88 -15.88 -3.31 -2.49
C MET A 88 -14.77 -3.15 -3.53
N LEU A 89 -15.10 -2.66 -4.72
CA LEU A 89 -14.11 -2.35 -5.76
C LEU A 89 -13.11 -1.28 -5.29
N THR A 90 -13.62 -0.21 -4.66
CA THR A 90 -12.77 0.86 -4.13
C THR A 90 -11.81 0.32 -3.06
N ALA A 91 -12.31 -0.52 -2.14
CA ALA A 91 -11.50 -1.17 -1.12
C ALA A 91 -10.40 -2.07 -1.71
N LEU A 92 -10.74 -2.94 -2.68
CA LEU A 92 -9.77 -3.81 -3.34
C LEU A 92 -8.69 -3.02 -4.07
N THR A 93 -9.07 -1.96 -4.78
CA THR A 93 -8.14 -1.07 -5.49
C THR A 93 -7.20 -0.36 -4.50
N LEU A 94 -7.72 0.07 -3.35
CA LEU A 94 -6.96 0.70 -2.28
C LEU A 94 -5.97 -0.26 -1.61
N LEU A 95 -6.41 -1.47 -1.30
CA LEU A 95 -5.56 -2.52 -0.70
C LEU A 95 -4.46 -2.99 -1.68
N ASN A 96 -4.79 -3.15 -2.97
CA ASN A 96 -3.81 -3.40 -4.02
C ASN A 96 -2.74 -2.30 -4.03
N SER A 97 -3.17 -1.05 -4.10
CA SER A 97 -2.27 0.12 -4.17
C SER A 97 -1.40 0.25 -2.93
N ALA A 98 -1.97 0.04 -1.74
CA ALA A 98 -1.22 0.02 -0.49
C ALA A 98 -0.14 -1.08 -0.49
N SER A 99 -0.45 -2.27 -1.01
CA SER A 99 0.51 -3.39 -1.15
C SER A 99 1.65 -3.03 -2.12
N VAL A 100 1.30 -2.43 -3.26
CA VAL A 100 2.27 -1.96 -4.28
C VAL A 100 3.20 -0.91 -3.70
N ILE A 101 2.66 0.11 -3.01
CA ILE A 101 3.44 1.18 -2.39
C ILE A 101 4.30 0.62 -1.24
N ALA A 102 3.77 -0.30 -0.43
CA ALA A 102 4.52 -0.99 0.61
C ALA A 102 5.77 -1.69 0.05
N LEU A 103 5.64 -2.38 -1.09
CA LEU A 103 6.79 -3.00 -1.78
C LEU A 103 7.81 -1.98 -2.29
N ALA A 104 7.37 -0.80 -2.68
CA ALA A 104 8.28 0.28 -3.05
C ALA A 104 9.05 0.81 -1.84
N ILE A 105 8.50 0.75 -0.62
CA ILE A 105 9.13 1.24 0.62
C ILE A 105 10.09 0.20 1.21
N MET A 106 9.66 -1.05 1.34
CA MET A 106 10.40 -2.08 2.08
C MET A 106 11.77 -2.36 1.45
N PRO A 107 12.88 -2.24 2.22
CA PRO A 107 14.21 -2.56 1.70
C PRO A 107 14.35 -4.07 1.47
N PRO A 108 14.71 -4.53 0.26
CA PRO A 108 14.92 -5.95 -0.01
C PRO A 108 16.14 -6.48 0.74
N ARG A 109 16.06 -7.68 1.32
CA ARG A 109 17.14 -8.31 2.10
C ARG A 109 17.72 -9.56 1.45
N THR A 110 16.96 -10.17 0.54
CA THR A 110 17.33 -11.39 -0.16
C THR A 110 17.20 -11.21 -1.67
N GLY A 111 17.81 -12.10 -2.45
CA GLY A 111 17.59 -12.12 -3.91
C GLY A 111 16.12 -12.38 -4.28
N GLU A 112 15.39 -13.13 -3.45
CA GLU A 112 13.95 -13.35 -3.62
C GLU A 112 13.15 -12.06 -3.44
N ASP A 113 13.49 -11.24 -2.45
CA ASP A 113 12.85 -9.93 -2.24
C ASP A 113 13.07 -9.00 -3.43
N VAL A 114 14.28 -8.98 -3.98
CA VAL A 114 14.61 -8.19 -5.18
C VAL A 114 13.77 -8.67 -6.36
N LEU A 115 13.65 -9.98 -6.58
CA LEU A 115 12.84 -10.55 -7.65
C LEU A 115 11.34 -10.28 -7.46
N ALA A 116 10.83 -10.36 -6.23
CA ALA A 116 9.43 -10.09 -5.91
C ALA A 116 9.06 -8.60 -6.04
N ARG A 117 9.97 -7.68 -5.74
CA ARG A 117 9.80 -6.23 -5.98
C ARG A 117 9.87 -5.91 -7.47
N ALA A 118 10.88 -6.44 -8.19
CA ALA A 118 11.01 -6.28 -9.64
C ALA A 118 9.78 -6.84 -10.38
N PHE A 119 9.33 -8.04 -9.98
CA PHE A 119 7.92 -8.35 -9.78
C PHE A 119 6.86 -7.38 -10.27
N ILE A 120 6.40 -6.69 -9.24
CA ILE A 120 5.34 -5.73 -9.23
C ILE A 120 5.77 -4.46 -9.96
N ALA A 121 7.05 -4.08 -9.91
CA ALA A 121 7.57 -2.94 -10.64
C ALA A 121 7.32 -3.05 -12.15
N ASP A 122 7.61 -4.20 -12.77
CA ASP A 122 7.35 -4.42 -14.21
C ASP A 122 5.84 -4.38 -14.50
N SER A 123 5.00 -4.94 -13.60
CA SER A 123 3.55 -4.89 -13.75
C SER A 123 3.01 -3.47 -13.68
N VAL A 124 3.54 -2.65 -12.77
CA VAL A 124 3.21 -1.22 -12.63
C VAL A 124 3.66 -0.46 -13.88
N ASP A 125 4.90 -0.62 -14.33
CA ASP A 125 5.40 0.04 -15.55
C ASP A 125 4.55 -0.30 -16.78
N CYS A 126 4.23 -1.58 -16.99
CA CYS A 126 3.34 -1.99 -18.09
C CYS A 126 1.96 -1.31 -18.01
N LYS A 127 1.35 -1.23 -16.82
CA LYS A 127 0.04 -0.60 -16.64
C LYS A 127 0.10 0.93 -16.82
N LEU A 128 1.11 1.60 -16.30
CA LEU A 128 1.25 3.07 -16.40
C LEU A 128 1.56 3.53 -17.82
N ARG A 129 2.29 2.74 -18.61
CA ARG A 129 2.50 3.08 -20.03
C ARG A 129 1.20 3.13 -20.83
N LEU A 130 0.13 2.46 -20.36
CA LEU A 130 -1.19 2.53 -20.97
C LEU A 130 -1.99 3.77 -20.54
N THR A 131 -1.69 4.37 -19.38
CA THR A 131 -2.41 5.56 -18.90
C THR A 131 -1.92 6.84 -19.57
N GLY A 132 -0.66 6.87 -20.01
CA GLY A 132 -0.08 8.02 -20.70
C GLY A 132 0.26 9.20 -19.79
N ASP A 133 0.31 9.01 -18.47
CA ASP A 133 0.73 10.04 -17.51
C ASP A 133 2.26 9.98 -17.27
N PRO A 134 3.06 10.89 -17.88
CA PRO A 134 4.52 10.84 -17.77
C PRO A 134 5.02 11.12 -16.35
N ALA A 135 4.31 11.94 -15.55
CA ALA A 135 4.72 12.27 -14.19
C ALA A 135 4.52 11.05 -13.27
N MET A 136 3.42 10.31 -13.46
CA MET A 136 3.18 9.07 -12.72
C MET A 136 4.18 7.97 -13.09
N VAL A 137 4.53 7.85 -14.37
CA VAL A 137 5.58 6.93 -14.85
C VAL A 137 6.93 7.25 -14.23
N GLU A 138 7.34 8.53 -14.22
CA GLU A 138 8.61 8.96 -13.64
C GLU A 138 8.67 8.70 -12.13
N ALA A 139 7.61 9.03 -11.40
CA ALA A 139 7.53 8.77 -9.96
C ALA A 139 7.59 7.27 -9.65
N ALA A 140 6.88 6.44 -10.41
CA ALA A 140 6.93 4.99 -10.25
C ALA A 140 8.32 4.43 -10.57
N ALA A 141 8.97 4.90 -11.64
CA ALA A 141 10.30 4.46 -12.02
C ALA A 141 11.33 4.73 -10.89
N LEU A 142 11.29 5.92 -10.29
CA LEU A 142 12.16 6.26 -9.16
C LEU A 142 11.78 5.50 -7.87
N ALA A 143 10.49 5.34 -7.57
CA ALA A 143 10.01 4.64 -6.38
C ALA A 143 10.44 3.17 -6.35
N PHE A 144 10.32 2.49 -7.49
CA PHE A 144 10.69 1.09 -7.64
C PHE A 144 12.14 0.86 -8.06
N GLU A 145 12.89 1.92 -8.33
CA GLU A 145 14.25 1.84 -8.91
C GLU A 145 14.24 1.00 -10.19
N ILE A 146 13.26 1.28 -11.08
CA ILE A 146 13.07 0.57 -12.34
C ILE A 146 14.24 0.92 -13.27
N GLY A 147 15.30 0.11 -13.19
CA GLY A 147 16.40 0.07 -14.14
C GLY A 147 16.42 -1.26 -14.90
N PRO A 148 17.22 -1.37 -15.98
CA PRO A 148 17.39 -2.63 -16.68
C PRO A 148 18.09 -3.63 -15.77
N LEU A 149 17.32 -4.46 -15.08
CA LEU A 149 17.86 -5.64 -14.40
C LEU A 149 18.23 -6.66 -15.48
N PRO A 150 19.48 -7.15 -15.52
CA PRO A 150 19.88 -8.24 -16.43
C PRO A 150 19.34 -9.56 -15.86
N ILE A 151 18.02 -9.75 -15.93
CA ILE A 151 17.35 -10.96 -15.44
C ILE A 151 17.38 -12.00 -16.56
N THR A 152 17.95 -13.17 -16.27
CA THR A 152 17.95 -14.31 -17.19
C THR A 152 16.55 -14.93 -17.34
N ILE A 153 16.27 -15.65 -18.43
CA ILE A 153 14.98 -16.33 -18.65
C ILE A 153 14.64 -17.29 -17.50
N GLY A 154 15.65 -17.96 -16.93
CA GLY A 154 15.48 -18.86 -15.78
C GLY A 154 15.03 -18.13 -14.51
N GLU A 155 15.58 -16.95 -14.23
CA GLU A 155 15.18 -16.11 -13.09
C GLU A 155 13.75 -15.56 -13.27
N ARG A 156 13.35 -15.24 -14.51
CA ARG A 156 11.97 -14.84 -14.81
C ARG A 156 10.96 -15.96 -14.53
N GLN A 157 11.27 -17.20 -14.91
CA GLN A 157 10.41 -18.36 -14.61
C GLN A 157 10.35 -18.67 -13.10
N ARG A 158 11.48 -18.58 -12.41
CA ARG A 158 11.57 -18.76 -10.96
C ARG A 158 10.74 -17.71 -10.21
N ARG A 159 10.80 -16.45 -10.66
CA ARG A 159 10.03 -15.31 -10.17
C ARG A 159 8.52 -15.54 -10.28
N THR A 160 8.02 -15.97 -11.44
CA THR A 160 6.59 -16.31 -11.62
C THR A 160 6.16 -17.48 -10.74
N PHE A 161 6.97 -18.53 -10.65
CA PHE A 161 6.65 -19.71 -9.83
C PHE A 161 6.60 -19.37 -8.33
N MET A 162 7.54 -18.56 -7.81
CA MET A 162 7.55 -18.18 -6.40
C MET A 162 6.33 -17.35 -6.02
N LEU A 163 5.92 -16.40 -6.86
CA LEU A 163 4.75 -15.56 -6.58
C LEU A 163 3.44 -16.35 -6.71
N ALA A 164 3.36 -17.24 -7.70
CA ALA A 164 2.24 -18.18 -7.82
C ALA A 164 2.15 -19.15 -6.62
N SER A 165 3.29 -19.42 -5.95
CA SER A 165 3.37 -20.27 -4.76
C SER A 165 3.26 -19.48 -3.45
N ALA A 166 3.35 -18.15 -3.49
CA ALA A 166 3.23 -17.28 -2.33
C ALA A 166 1.76 -17.17 -1.96
N VAL A 167 1.25 -18.15 -1.20
CA VAL A 167 -0.12 -18.15 -0.70
C VAL A 167 -0.25 -17.03 0.34
N PRO A 168 -1.00 -15.95 0.07
CA PRO A 168 -1.22 -14.92 1.07
C PRO A 168 -1.96 -15.49 2.28
N SER A 169 -1.68 -14.97 3.47
CA SER A 169 -2.44 -15.35 4.67
C SER A 169 -3.92 -15.09 4.44
N SER A 170 -4.74 -16.14 4.56
CA SER A 170 -6.19 -16.06 4.39
C SER A 170 -6.80 -15.14 5.45
N VAL A 171 -7.75 -14.28 5.05
CA VAL A 171 -8.55 -13.46 5.97
C VAL A 171 -9.24 -14.27 7.07
N LYS A 172 -9.50 -15.57 6.88
CA LYS A 172 -10.05 -16.43 7.94
C LYS A 172 -9.16 -16.48 9.19
N ASN A 173 -7.85 -16.25 9.02
CA ASN A 173 -6.86 -16.17 10.09
C ASN A 173 -6.44 -14.72 10.41
N ALA A 174 -7.11 -13.71 9.83
CA ALA A 174 -6.75 -12.31 10.03
C ALA A 174 -6.89 -11.92 11.50
N ARG A 175 -5.82 -11.35 12.05
CA ARG A 175 -5.81 -10.71 13.37
C ARG A 175 -5.84 -9.20 13.18
N GLN A 176 -6.31 -8.49 14.20
CA GLN A 176 -6.31 -7.04 14.18
C GLN A 176 -4.88 -6.51 14.00
N GLY A 177 -4.66 -5.68 12.98
CA GLY A 177 -3.36 -5.08 12.68
C GLY A 177 -2.42 -5.96 11.85
N GLU A 178 -2.86 -7.13 11.39
CA GLU A 178 -2.10 -7.99 10.48
C GLU A 178 -2.71 -7.95 9.07
N PRO A 179 -1.95 -7.52 8.03
CA PRO A 179 -2.44 -7.55 6.66
C PRO A 179 -2.76 -8.97 6.18
N ALA A 180 -3.92 -9.13 5.56
CA ALA A 180 -4.40 -10.40 5.05
C ALA A 180 -5.09 -10.23 3.69
N MET A 181 -5.14 -11.31 2.93
CA MET A 181 -5.82 -11.31 1.64
C MET A 181 -7.33 -11.48 1.81
N VAL A 182 -8.11 -10.54 1.27
CA VAL A 182 -9.58 -10.47 1.31
C VAL A 182 -10.19 -10.53 -0.08
N ALA A 183 -11.04 -11.53 -0.34
CA ALA A 183 -11.70 -11.70 -1.64
C ALA A 183 -13.07 -11.00 -1.66
N LEU A 184 -13.72 -10.99 -2.83
CA LEU A 184 -15.07 -10.45 -3.00
C LEU A 184 -16.11 -11.11 -2.07
N GLU A 185 -15.91 -12.38 -1.72
CA GLU A 185 -16.73 -13.09 -0.72
C GLU A 185 -16.71 -12.38 0.65
N GLN A 186 -15.65 -11.67 1.00
CA GLN A 186 -15.57 -10.85 2.21
C GLN A 186 -16.08 -9.41 1.98
N GLY A 187 -17.00 -9.21 1.02
CA GLY A 187 -17.58 -7.91 0.69
C GLY A 187 -18.06 -7.09 1.89
N LEU A 188 -18.68 -7.71 2.90
CA LEU A 188 -19.09 -7.00 4.11
C LEU A 188 -17.91 -6.46 4.93
N SER A 189 -16.77 -7.16 4.94
CA SER A 189 -15.53 -6.70 5.58
C SER A 189 -14.89 -5.55 4.78
N LEU A 190 -14.91 -5.64 3.44
CA LEU A 190 -14.44 -4.57 2.55
C LEU A 190 -15.28 -3.29 2.72
N THR A 191 -16.60 -3.42 2.78
CA THR A 191 -17.48 -2.28 3.04
C THR A 191 -17.28 -1.71 4.45
N ALA A 192 -17.09 -2.54 5.46
CA ALA A 192 -16.81 -2.08 6.82
C ALA A 192 -15.48 -1.31 6.89
N PHE A 193 -14.44 -1.81 6.20
CA PHE A 193 -13.15 -1.14 6.06
C PHE A 193 -13.28 0.25 5.44
N MET A 194 -14.10 0.42 4.39
CA MET A 194 -14.34 1.73 3.77
C MET A 194 -15.06 2.74 4.68
N ARG A 195 -15.70 2.28 5.76
CA ARG A 195 -16.38 3.16 6.74
C ARG A 195 -15.46 3.64 7.85
N ASP A 196 -14.33 2.97 8.06
CA ASP A 196 -13.37 3.27 9.13
C ASP A 196 -11.98 3.52 8.51
N LEU A 197 -11.92 4.54 7.66
CA LEU A 197 -10.68 4.97 7.01
C LEU A 197 -9.72 5.61 8.04
N PRO A 198 -8.40 5.51 7.83
CA PRO A 198 -7.43 6.09 8.76
C PRO A 198 -7.59 7.60 8.92
N GLN A 199 -7.28 8.08 10.12
CA GLN A 199 -7.20 9.52 10.40
C GLN A 199 -5.96 10.11 9.71
N VAL A 200 -6.12 10.56 8.46
CA VAL A 200 -5.03 11.04 7.60
C VAL A 200 -4.23 12.18 8.25
N ALA A 201 -4.88 13.08 8.99
CA ALA A 201 -4.19 14.17 9.70
C ALA A 201 -3.24 13.63 10.77
N ALA A 202 -3.64 12.60 11.53
CA ALA A 202 -2.80 11.99 12.54
C ALA A 202 -1.57 11.28 11.93
N LEU A 203 -1.71 10.69 10.73
CA LEU A 203 -0.58 10.14 9.99
C LEU A 203 0.43 11.22 9.61
N VAL A 204 -0.05 12.38 9.14
CA VAL A 204 0.81 13.52 8.78
C VAL A 204 1.52 14.11 9.99
N GLU A 205 0.85 14.24 11.14
CA GLU A 205 1.50 14.68 12.38
C GLU A 205 2.58 13.70 12.84
N ARG A 206 2.29 12.40 12.77
CA ARG A 206 3.23 11.35 13.13
C ARG A 206 4.46 11.37 12.21
N ALA A 207 4.26 11.56 10.91
CA ALA A 207 5.34 11.73 9.94
C ALA A 207 6.21 12.96 10.21
N ALA A 208 5.60 14.09 10.61
CA ALA A 208 6.35 15.29 10.96
C ALA A 208 7.32 15.03 12.12
N LEU A 209 6.87 14.34 13.18
CA LEU A 209 7.71 13.98 14.32
C LEU A 209 8.88 13.05 13.92
N GLN A 210 8.62 12.08 13.04
CA GLN A 210 9.65 11.17 12.54
C GLN A 210 10.69 11.90 11.68
N LEU A 211 10.27 12.89 10.88
CA LEU A 211 11.19 13.74 10.11
C LEU A 211 12.03 14.65 11.02
N ASP A 212 11.43 15.21 12.07
CA ASP A 212 12.16 16.00 13.07
C ASP A 212 13.23 15.15 13.78
N ASP A 213 12.90 13.89 14.11
CA ASP A 213 13.84 12.92 14.67
C ASP A 213 14.97 12.61 13.66
N ALA A 214 14.65 12.34 12.39
CA ALA A 214 15.64 12.07 11.34
C ALA A 214 16.59 13.26 11.09
N GLU A 215 16.08 14.49 11.11
CA GLU A 215 16.88 15.72 10.99
C GLU A 215 17.73 15.98 12.23
N ARG A 216 17.25 15.62 13.43
CA ARG A 216 18.08 15.63 14.65
C ARG A 216 19.28 14.70 14.49
N HIS A 217 19.05 13.44 14.10
CA HIS A 217 20.14 12.48 13.90
C HIS A 217 21.12 12.93 12.81
N ALA A 218 20.63 13.52 11.72
CA ALA A 218 21.50 14.05 10.66
C ALA A 218 22.45 15.16 11.15
N ARG A 219 21.98 16.03 12.05
CA ARG A 219 22.81 17.07 12.67
C ARG A 219 23.86 16.47 13.60
N GLU A 220 23.45 15.55 14.46
CA GLU A 220 24.38 14.86 15.38
C GLU A 220 25.50 14.15 14.61
N ILE A 221 25.17 13.46 13.51
CA ILE A 221 26.18 12.83 12.64
C ILE A 221 27.16 13.86 12.04
N ALA A 222 26.67 15.04 11.64
CA ALA A 222 27.49 16.06 11.01
C ALA A 222 28.45 16.76 11.99
N ASP A 223 28.12 16.80 13.28
CA ASP A 223 28.93 17.48 14.32
C ASP A 223 30.24 16.72 14.65
N GLY A 224 30.39 15.46 14.20
CA GLY A 224 31.70 14.85 13.92
C GLY A 224 32.49 14.25 15.10
N ASP A 225 31.97 14.25 16.32
CA ASP A 225 32.63 13.65 17.51
C ASP A 225 31.89 12.40 18.01
N ILE A 226 31.78 11.39 17.13
CA ILE A 226 31.00 10.17 17.40
C ILE A 226 31.83 8.94 17.05
N GLY A 227 31.94 8.00 17.98
CA GLY A 227 32.61 6.71 17.73
C GLY A 227 31.89 5.87 16.67
N PRO A 228 32.58 4.96 15.96
CA PRO A 228 32.03 4.21 14.83
C PRO A 228 30.71 3.46 15.11
N GLU A 229 30.58 2.85 16.29
CA GLU A 229 29.36 2.11 16.68
C GLU A 229 28.15 3.04 16.91
N ALA A 230 28.41 4.24 17.46
CA ALA A 230 27.37 5.23 17.70
C ALA A 230 26.96 5.90 16.38
N LEU A 231 27.90 6.12 15.47
CA LEU A 231 27.63 6.59 14.11
C LEU A 231 26.71 5.60 13.38
N GLU A 232 27.07 4.32 13.35
CA GLU A 232 26.28 3.28 12.68
C GLU A 232 24.86 3.18 13.25
N ARG A 233 24.71 3.32 14.58
CA ARG A 233 23.40 3.33 15.24
C ARG A 233 22.56 4.53 14.84
N LEU A 234 23.14 5.73 14.81
CA LEU A 234 22.46 6.96 14.42
C LEU A 234 22.08 6.96 12.94
N GLU A 235 22.92 6.43 12.07
CA GLU A 235 22.60 6.24 10.65
C GLU A 235 21.40 5.31 10.47
N ARG A 236 21.36 4.18 11.19
CA ARG A 236 20.20 3.28 11.20
C ARG A 236 18.96 3.95 11.76
N ALA A 237 19.07 4.71 12.86
CA ALA A 237 17.94 5.42 13.45
C ALA A 237 17.39 6.48 12.48
N ARG A 238 18.26 7.28 11.86
CA ARG A 238 17.90 8.25 10.82
C ARG A 238 17.17 7.59 9.65
N HIS A 239 17.71 6.47 9.15
CA HIS A 239 17.09 5.73 8.05
C HIS A 239 15.74 5.14 8.45
N GLY A 240 15.62 4.55 9.64
CA GLY A 240 14.36 4.00 10.14
C GLY A 240 13.28 5.05 10.34
N ALA A 241 13.64 6.22 10.85
CA ALA A 241 12.73 7.35 10.99
C ALA A 241 12.25 7.87 9.63
N ALA A 242 13.15 8.01 8.65
CA ALA A 242 12.79 8.42 7.28
C ALA A 242 11.90 7.38 6.57
N LEU A 243 12.17 6.08 6.74
CA LEU A 243 11.32 5.01 6.21
C LEU A 243 9.91 5.08 6.81
N LEU A 244 9.80 5.20 8.14
CA LEU A 244 8.51 5.26 8.81
C LEU A 244 7.72 6.53 8.43
N ALA A 245 8.40 7.68 8.30
CA ALA A 245 7.80 8.90 7.76
C ALA A 245 7.26 8.69 6.35
N THR A 246 8.01 7.98 5.50
CA THR A 246 7.57 7.67 4.14
C THR A 246 6.31 6.80 4.15
N VAL A 247 6.23 5.80 5.04
CA VAL A 247 5.03 4.95 5.20
C VAL A 247 3.82 5.80 5.56
N ASP A 248 3.96 6.67 6.56
CA ASP A 248 2.86 7.49 7.07
C ASP A 248 2.41 8.55 6.06
N LEU A 249 3.35 9.23 5.39
CA LEU A 249 3.04 10.19 4.32
C LEU A 249 2.39 9.51 3.12
N ALA A 250 2.92 8.38 2.66
CA ALA A 250 2.37 7.66 1.52
C ALA A 250 0.95 7.17 1.82
N ARG A 251 0.71 6.65 3.03
CA ARG A 251 -0.63 6.23 3.47
C ARG A 251 -1.57 7.44 3.60
N ALA A 252 -1.12 8.57 4.14
CA ALA A 252 -1.94 9.77 4.21
C ALA A 252 -2.36 10.25 2.80
N CYS A 253 -1.41 10.32 1.85
CA CYS A 253 -1.68 10.74 0.48
C CYS A 253 -2.61 9.77 -0.27
N LEU A 254 -2.43 8.45 -0.08
CA LEU A 254 -3.25 7.44 -0.73
C LEU A 254 -4.74 7.54 -0.33
N TYR A 255 -5.02 7.90 0.92
CA TYR A 255 -6.38 7.94 1.47
C TYR A 255 -7.01 9.34 1.44
N ALA A 256 -6.22 10.40 1.23
CA ALA A 256 -6.68 11.78 1.35
C ALA A 256 -7.96 12.07 0.56
N ASP A 257 -8.03 11.68 -0.71
CA ASP A 257 -9.19 11.99 -1.56
C ASP A 257 -10.46 11.19 -1.23
N LEU A 258 -10.39 10.26 -0.26
CA LEU A 258 -11.52 9.48 0.23
C LEU A 258 -12.17 10.07 1.50
N VAL A 259 -11.54 11.06 2.13
CA VAL A 259 -12.01 11.70 3.37
C VAL A 259 -12.26 13.20 3.18
N ASP A 260 -13.18 13.77 3.96
CA ASP A 260 -13.67 15.14 3.73
C ASP A 260 -12.57 16.22 3.90
N ASP A 261 -11.72 16.12 4.92
CA ASP A 261 -10.61 17.06 5.20
C ASP A 261 -9.28 16.66 4.53
N GLY A 262 -9.35 15.81 3.51
CA GLY A 262 -8.18 15.19 2.92
C GLY A 262 -7.29 16.11 2.09
N ALA A 263 -7.86 17.09 1.39
CA ALA A 263 -7.11 17.96 0.49
C ALA A 263 -6.00 18.75 1.21
N ALA A 264 -6.34 19.45 2.29
CA ALA A 264 -5.37 20.18 3.10
C ALA A 264 -4.32 19.24 3.73
N THR A 265 -4.74 18.05 4.14
CA THR A 265 -3.84 17.02 4.67
C THR A 265 -2.85 16.54 3.63
N LYS A 266 -3.29 16.33 2.39
CA LYS A 266 -2.47 15.94 1.24
C LYS A 266 -1.42 17.00 0.90
N ASP A 267 -1.81 18.27 0.87
CA ASP A 267 -0.88 19.38 0.62
C ASP A 267 0.21 19.45 1.69
N ARG A 268 -0.17 19.29 2.96
CA ARG A 268 0.77 19.24 4.07
C ARG A 268 1.69 18.01 4.00
N ALA A 269 1.15 16.84 3.64
CA ALA A 269 1.95 15.64 3.45
C ALA A 269 3.01 15.82 2.35
N MET A 270 2.63 16.43 1.22
CA MET A 270 3.56 16.73 0.12
C MET A 270 4.62 17.77 0.52
N ALA A 271 4.24 18.78 1.30
CA ALA A 271 5.21 19.73 1.85
C ALA A 271 6.23 19.03 2.77
N LEU A 272 5.79 18.13 3.65
CA LEU A 272 6.68 17.34 4.50
C LEU A 272 7.54 16.37 3.69
N ALA A 273 7.01 15.75 2.64
CA ALA A 273 7.76 14.83 1.79
C ALA A 273 9.01 15.49 1.20
N SER A 274 8.99 16.80 0.93
CA SER A 274 10.16 17.54 0.45
C SER A 274 11.37 17.49 1.41
N ARG A 275 11.15 17.19 2.70
CA ARG A 275 12.18 17.03 3.73
C ARG A 275 12.88 15.66 3.69
N LEU A 276 12.30 14.68 2.99
CA LEU A 276 12.94 13.37 2.80
C LEU A 276 14.21 13.53 1.96
N HIS A 277 15.34 13.13 2.52
CA HIS A 277 16.65 13.29 1.88
C HIS A 277 16.80 12.46 0.59
N GLU A 278 16.28 11.23 0.61
CA GLU A 278 16.39 10.31 -0.51
C GLU A 278 15.35 10.65 -1.61
N PRO A 279 15.78 10.91 -2.87
CA PRO A 279 14.86 11.16 -3.98
C PRO A 279 13.83 10.06 -4.17
N ARG A 280 14.25 8.79 -4.01
CA ARG A 280 13.36 7.63 -4.10
C ARG A 280 12.20 7.71 -3.11
N LEU A 281 12.45 8.04 -1.84
CA LEU A 281 11.40 8.14 -0.83
C LEU A 281 10.40 9.25 -1.15
N ARG A 282 10.88 10.37 -1.69
CA ARG A 282 10.01 11.45 -2.21
C ARG A 282 9.13 10.97 -3.36
N SER A 283 9.71 10.24 -4.31
CA SER A 283 8.98 9.67 -5.44
C SER A 283 7.93 8.64 -5.02
N ILE A 284 8.16 7.87 -3.95
CA ILE A 284 7.16 6.97 -3.38
C ILE A 284 5.93 7.76 -2.89
N VAL A 285 6.13 8.86 -2.15
CA VAL A 285 5.02 9.69 -1.66
C VAL A 285 4.29 10.37 -2.83
N ALA A 286 5.02 10.85 -3.83
CA ALA A 286 4.42 11.42 -5.05
C ALA A 286 3.59 10.37 -5.81
N PHE A 287 4.12 9.16 -5.98
CA PHE A 287 3.40 8.04 -6.59
C PHE A 287 2.12 7.71 -5.83
N ALA A 288 2.20 7.57 -4.49
CA ALA A 288 1.04 7.35 -3.64
C ALA A 288 -0.03 8.45 -3.76
N THR A 289 0.40 9.70 -3.95
CA THR A 289 -0.49 10.86 -4.14
C THR A 289 -1.27 10.76 -5.45
N MET A 290 -0.59 10.43 -6.56
CA MET A 290 -1.24 10.26 -7.86
C MET A 290 -2.17 9.06 -7.88
N THR A 291 -1.75 7.93 -7.30
CA THR A 291 -2.60 6.75 -7.13
C THR A 291 -3.83 7.04 -6.27
N GLY A 292 -3.65 7.77 -5.15
CA GLY A 292 -4.74 8.19 -4.28
C GLY A 292 -5.77 9.08 -4.97
N ALA A 293 -5.33 9.97 -5.87
CA ALA A 293 -6.25 10.81 -6.65
C ALA A 293 -7.16 9.99 -7.58
N ILE A 294 -6.61 8.98 -8.26
CA ILE A 294 -7.36 8.06 -9.13
C ILE A 294 -8.39 7.27 -8.32
N ILE A 295 -7.99 6.72 -7.18
CA ILE A 295 -8.89 5.95 -6.30
C ILE A 295 -9.96 6.87 -5.68
N GLY A 296 -9.58 8.08 -5.32
CA GLY A 296 -10.50 9.11 -4.84
C GLY A 296 -11.60 9.45 -5.84
N GLU A 297 -11.26 9.52 -7.13
CA GLU A 297 -12.24 9.73 -8.20
C GLU A 297 -13.21 8.54 -8.32
N LEU A 298 -12.70 7.31 -8.24
CA LEU A 298 -13.54 6.11 -8.18
C LEU A 298 -14.50 6.15 -6.98
N GLY A 299 -13.99 6.49 -5.79
CA GLY A 299 -14.80 6.60 -4.57
C GLY A 299 -15.86 7.70 -4.63
N ARG A 300 -15.53 8.87 -5.20
CA ARG A 300 -16.51 9.96 -5.44
C ARG A 300 -17.59 9.54 -6.43
N THR A 301 -17.21 8.87 -7.51
CA THR A 301 -18.14 8.33 -8.50
C THR A 301 -19.08 7.31 -7.86
N ALA A 302 -18.55 6.41 -7.03
CA ALA A 302 -19.33 5.42 -6.28
C ALA A 302 -20.38 6.06 -5.36
N ARG A 303 -20.00 7.07 -4.59
CA ARG A 303 -20.91 7.82 -3.72
C ARG A 303 -22.01 8.53 -4.50
N THR A 304 -21.65 9.14 -5.64
CA THR A 304 -22.59 9.88 -6.50
C THR A 304 -23.64 8.94 -7.10
N ILE A 305 -23.22 7.80 -7.65
CA ILE A 305 -24.12 6.78 -8.20
C ILE A 305 -25.02 6.21 -7.10
N SER A 306 -24.47 5.91 -5.93
CA SER A 306 -25.24 5.39 -4.79
C SER A 306 -26.31 6.36 -4.30
N ALA A 307 -26.00 7.66 -4.24
CA ALA A 307 -26.98 8.70 -3.89
C ALA A 307 -28.11 8.80 -4.92
N ALA A 308 -27.78 8.74 -6.22
CA ALA A 308 -28.75 8.79 -7.31
C ALA A 308 -29.70 7.58 -7.34
N VAL A 309 -29.22 6.40 -6.91
CA VAL A 309 -30.04 5.18 -6.81
C VAL A 309 -30.97 5.21 -5.58
N ARG A 310 -30.55 5.80 -4.46
CA ARG A 310 -31.37 5.92 -3.23
C ARG A 310 -32.44 7.02 -3.29
N GLY A 311 -32.28 8.00 -4.16
CA GLY A 311 -33.23 9.10 -4.37
C GLY A 311 -34.36 8.80 -5.38
N ARG A 312 -34.43 7.58 -5.91
CA ARG A 312 -35.48 7.08 -6.83
C ARG A 312 -36.28 5.99 -6.15
#